data_AF-A0A6J6GNM4-F1
#
_entry.id   AF-A0A6J6GNM4-F1
#
_cell.length_a   1.000
_cell.length_b   1.000
_cell.length_c   1.000
_cell.angle_alpha   90.00
_cell.angle_beta   90.00
_cell.angle_gamma   90.00
#
_symmetry.space_group_name_H-M   'P 1'
#
loop_
_entity.id
_entity.type
_entity.pdbx_description
1 polymer ?
#
loop_
_entity_poly.entity_id
_entity_poly.type
_entity_poly.pdbx_seq_one_letter_code
_entity_poly.pdbx_strand_id
1 'polypeptide(L)'
;MPYAQIEAVIHPQSVVHSLVEFNDGSTIAQASPPNMKGAIAYAINWPDRLPQATTAIDWTVSHNWSFEPINSAKFPSIELARHCGQTGGVLPAIFNAANEVAVAGFIAGKIEFKSIITVIANVVSELEKNSVSSLRDLADVSAIEEDARARASAHLLRLAP
;
A
#
# COMPACT_ATOMS: atom_id res chain seq x y z
N MET A 1 5.58 -14.67 -2.32
CA MET A 1 5.19 -14.74 -3.74
C MET A 1 6.03 -13.73 -4.51
N PRO A 2 6.59 -14.07 -5.68
CA PRO A 2 7.28 -13.10 -6.53
C PRO A 2 6.36 -11.94 -6.90
N TYR A 3 6.86 -10.71 -6.89
CA TYR A 3 6.06 -9.53 -7.29
C TYR A 3 5.61 -9.57 -8.76
N ALA A 4 6.29 -10.34 -9.61
CA ALA A 4 5.84 -10.59 -10.99
C ALA A 4 4.50 -11.36 -11.06
N GLN A 5 4.03 -11.92 -9.93
CA GLN A 5 2.72 -12.57 -9.80
C GLN A 5 1.69 -11.66 -9.08
N ILE A 6 1.99 -10.36 -8.90
CA ILE A 6 1.11 -9.39 -8.28
C ILE A 6 0.78 -8.30 -9.29
N GLU A 7 -0.50 -8.24 -9.69
CA GLU A 7 -1.02 -7.18 -10.55
C GLU A 7 -1.93 -6.25 -9.75
N ALA A 8 -1.79 -4.94 -9.99
CA ALA A 8 -2.60 -3.93 -9.34
C ALA A 8 -3.58 -3.31 -10.35
N VAL A 9 -4.86 -3.32 -10.02
CA VAL A 9 -5.92 -2.76 -10.87
C VAL A 9 -6.74 -1.74 -10.10
N ILE A 10 -7.29 -0.77 -10.80
CA ILE A 10 -8.23 0.21 -10.27
C ILE A 10 -9.62 -0.40 -10.33
N HIS A 11 -10.28 -0.55 -9.18
CA HIS A 11 -11.69 -0.94 -9.07
C HIS A 11 -12.45 0.14 -8.27
N PRO A 12 -13.07 1.13 -8.94
CA PRO A 12 -13.64 2.29 -8.26
C PRO A 12 -14.76 1.97 -7.27
N GLN A 13 -15.50 0.88 -7.50
CA GLN A 13 -16.64 0.50 -6.66
C GLN A 13 -16.21 -0.18 -5.36
N SER A 14 -14.97 -0.68 -5.27
CA SER A 14 -14.42 -1.37 -4.09
C SER A 14 -15.31 -2.52 -3.56
N VAL A 15 -16.14 -3.12 -4.42
CA VAL A 15 -17.00 -4.27 -4.06
C VAL A 15 -16.21 -5.56 -4.17
N VAL A 16 -15.39 -5.70 -5.22
CA VAL A 16 -14.40 -6.77 -5.34
C VAL A 16 -13.14 -6.33 -4.60
N HIS A 17 -12.80 -7.04 -3.52
CA HIS A 17 -11.69 -6.66 -2.65
C HIS A 17 -10.34 -7.14 -3.15
N SER A 18 -10.29 -8.28 -3.86
CA SER A 18 -9.12 -8.83 -4.56
C SER A 18 -9.54 -10.06 -5.38
N LEU A 19 -8.65 -10.48 -6.28
CA LEU A 19 -8.84 -11.63 -7.14
C LEU A 19 -7.59 -12.53 -7.12
N VAL A 20 -7.76 -13.81 -7.45
CA VAL A 20 -6.67 -14.76 -7.68
C VAL A 20 -6.94 -15.47 -9.02
N GLU A 21 -5.99 -15.35 -9.95
CA GLU A 21 -5.99 -16.07 -11.21
C GLU A 21 -5.26 -17.42 -11.06
N PHE A 22 -5.83 -18.46 -11.65
CA PHE A 22 -5.31 -19.83 -11.62
C PHE A 22 -4.75 -20.21 -12.99
N ASN A 23 -3.92 -21.26 -13.02
CA ASN A 23 -3.21 -21.70 -14.23
C ASN A 23 -4.12 -22.24 -15.35
N ASP A 24 -5.38 -22.52 -15.06
CA ASP A 24 -6.42 -22.89 -16.03
C ASP A 24 -7.14 -21.66 -16.63
N GLY A 25 -6.73 -20.44 -16.23
CA GLY A 25 -7.32 -19.17 -16.65
C GLY A 25 -8.56 -18.77 -15.85
N SER A 26 -8.99 -19.56 -14.87
CA SER A 26 -10.08 -19.19 -13.98
C SER A 26 -9.65 -18.14 -12.96
N THR A 27 -10.59 -17.30 -12.53
CA THR A 27 -10.35 -16.28 -11.50
C THR A 27 -11.38 -16.40 -10.39
N ILE A 28 -10.90 -16.42 -9.14
CA ILE A 28 -11.74 -16.33 -7.94
C ILE A 28 -11.64 -14.92 -7.38
N ALA A 29 -12.78 -14.27 -7.19
CA ALA A 29 -12.89 -12.95 -6.59
C ALA A 29 -13.56 -13.02 -5.22
N GLN A 30 -13.04 -12.29 -4.23
CA GLN A 30 -13.77 -12.03 -3.00
C GLN A 30 -14.49 -10.69 -3.12
N ALA A 31 -15.82 -10.71 -2.97
CA ALA A 31 -16.66 -9.52 -3.08
C ALA A 31 -17.61 -9.37 -1.90
N SER A 32 -17.82 -8.13 -1.47
CA SER A 32 -18.81 -7.74 -0.46
C SER A 32 -18.98 -6.22 -0.42
N PRO A 33 -20.08 -5.69 0.13
CA PRO A 33 -20.16 -4.28 0.49
C PRO A 33 -19.01 -3.89 1.44
N PRO A 34 -18.50 -2.65 1.38
CA PRO A 34 -17.31 -2.24 2.13
C PRO A 34 -17.58 -2.25 3.64
N ASN A 35 -17.05 -3.26 4.32
CA ASN A 35 -17.14 -3.39 5.77
C ASN A 35 -16.03 -4.30 6.33
N MET A 36 -15.19 -3.76 7.21
CA MET A 36 -14.08 -4.52 7.82
C MET A 36 -14.55 -5.70 8.69
N LYS A 37 -15.78 -5.68 9.20
CA LYS A 37 -16.32 -6.76 10.04
C LYS A 37 -16.30 -8.11 9.33
N GLY A 38 -16.54 -8.14 8.02
CA GLY A 38 -16.50 -9.39 7.24
C GLY A 38 -15.10 -10.02 7.21
N ALA A 39 -14.07 -9.22 6.91
CA ALA A 39 -12.69 -9.69 6.87
C ALA A 39 -12.17 -10.10 8.26
N ILE A 40 -12.45 -9.29 9.29
CA ILE A 40 -12.06 -9.57 10.68
C ILE A 40 -12.73 -10.86 11.17
N ALA A 41 -14.04 -11.01 10.96
CA ALA A 41 -14.76 -12.21 11.38
C ALA A 41 -14.24 -13.47 10.67
N TYR A 42 -13.93 -13.39 9.38
CA TYR A 42 -13.34 -14.51 8.65
C TYR A 42 -11.97 -14.90 9.22
N ALA A 43 -11.10 -13.93 9.50
CA ALA A 43 -9.77 -14.19 10.05
C ALA A 43 -9.82 -14.87 11.44
N ILE A 44 -10.79 -14.51 12.29
CA ILE A 44 -10.95 -15.08 13.64
C ILE A 44 -11.61 -16.47 13.58
N ASN A 45 -12.59 -16.67 12.70
CA ASN A 45 -13.42 -17.87 12.69
C ASN A 45 -13.00 -18.93 11.66
N TRP A 46 -11.95 -18.69 10.87
CA TRP A 46 -11.51 -19.62 9.84
C TRP A 46 -11.28 -21.05 10.41
N PRO A 47 -11.75 -22.12 9.73
CA PRO A 47 -12.39 -22.15 8.40
C PRO A 47 -13.89 -21.86 8.39
N ASP A 48 -14.52 -21.71 9.56
CA ASP A 48 -15.93 -21.46 9.70
C ASP A 48 -16.32 -20.01 9.37
N ARG A 49 -17.61 -19.79 9.10
CA ARG A 49 -18.16 -18.46 8.82
C ARG A 49 -19.07 -18.01 9.95
N LEU A 50 -18.78 -16.85 10.52
CA LEU A 50 -19.65 -16.19 11.46
C LEU A 50 -20.90 -15.65 10.73
N PRO A 51 -22.12 -16.07 11.12
CA PRO A 51 -23.35 -15.55 10.51
C PRO A 51 -23.46 -14.04 10.65
N GLN A 52 -23.95 -13.37 9.60
CA GLN A 52 -24.24 -11.92 9.62
C GLN A 52 -23.04 -11.00 9.94
N ALA A 53 -21.81 -11.46 9.73
CA ALA A 53 -20.61 -10.65 9.91
C ALA A 53 -20.53 -9.43 8.97
N THR A 54 -21.18 -9.51 7.81
CA THR A 54 -21.32 -8.39 6.85
C THR A 54 -22.66 -8.49 6.13
N THR A 55 -23.12 -7.37 5.59
CA THR A 55 -24.32 -7.32 4.74
C THR A 55 -24.01 -8.03 3.41
N ALA A 56 -24.91 -8.90 2.97
CA ALA A 56 -24.79 -9.53 1.66
C ALA A 56 -25.00 -8.51 0.53
N ILE A 57 -24.43 -8.78 -0.65
CA ILE A 57 -24.74 -8.02 -1.85
C ILE A 57 -26.22 -8.24 -2.19
N ASP A 58 -26.95 -7.16 -2.46
CA ASP A 58 -28.32 -7.23 -2.92
C ASP A 58 -28.37 -7.59 -4.41
N TRP A 59 -28.63 -8.86 -4.72
CA TRP A 59 -28.70 -9.35 -6.09
C TRP A 59 -30.03 -9.06 -6.79
N THR A 60 -30.98 -8.39 -6.13
CA THR A 60 -32.25 -8.00 -6.75
C THR A 60 -32.12 -6.78 -7.66
N VAL A 61 -31.02 -6.04 -7.55
CA VAL A 61 -30.70 -4.88 -8.37
C VAL A 61 -29.49 -5.15 -9.28
N SER A 62 -29.39 -4.42 -10.39
CA SER A 62 -28.23 -4.50 -11.28
C SER A 62 -26.99 -3.87 -10.65
N HIS A 63 -25.83 -4.47 -10.89
CA HIS A 63 -24.52 -3.94 -10.48
C HIS A 63 -23.61 -3.73 -11.68
N ASN A 64 -22.79 -2.68 -11.63
CA ASN A 64 -21.73 -2.43 -12.59
C ASN A 64 -20.39 -2.42 -11.85
N TRP A 65 -19.48 -3.31 -12.22
CA TRP A 65 -18.12 -3.35 -11.69
C TRP A 65 -17.15 -3.09 -12.83
N SER A 66 -16.31 -2.07 -12.67
CA SER A 66 -15.30 -1.70 -13.66
C SER A 66 -13.90 -1.95 -13.10
N PHE A 67 -13.00 -2.34 -14.00
CA PHE A 67 -11.58 -2.56 -13.71
C PHE A 67 -10.75 -1.84 -14.76
N GLU A 68 -9.73 -1.10 -14.32
CA GLU A 68 -8.82 -0.36 -15.19
C GLU A 68 -7.37 -0.62 -14.78
N PRO A 69 -6.41 -0.62 -15.72
CA PRO A 69 -5.00 -0.71 -15.39
C PRO A 69 -4.53 0.54 -14.63
N ILE A 70 -3.49 0.39 -13.80
CA ILE A 70 -2.85 1.53 -13.14
C ILE A 70 -2.08 2.34 -14.18
N ASN A 71 -2.36 3.65 -14.23
CA ASN A 71 -1.53 4.59 -14.98
C ASN A 71 -0.34 5.02 -14.10
N SER A 72 0.84 4.45 -14.33
CA SER A 72 2.04 4.72 -13.53
C SER A 72 2.52 6.18 -13.60
N ALA A 73 2.21 6.92 -14.67
CA ALA A 73 2.51 8.36 -14.73
C ALA A 73 1.61 9.19 -13.80
N LYS A 74 0.35 8.75 -13.59
CA LYS A 74 -0.60 9.38 -12.67
C LYS A 74 -0.39 8.92 -11.22
N PHE A 75 0.01 7.67 -11.02
CA PHE A 75 0.21 7.04 -9.71
C PHE A 75 1.63 6.48 -9.55
N PRO A 76 2.67 7.33 -9.58
CA PRO A 76 4.07 6.89 -9.50
C PRO A 76 4.41 6.19 -8.18
N SER A 77 3.60 6.38 -7.14
CA SER A 77 3.74 5.68 -5.85
C SER A 77 3.65 4.15 -5.97
N ILE A 78 2.88 3.63 -6.93
CA ILE A 78 2.71 2.18 -7.12
C ILE A 78 4.01 1.54 -7.59
N GLU A 79 4.71 2.15 -8.56
CA GLU A 79 6.00 1.66 -9.03
C GLU A 79 7.07 1.77 -7.95
N LEU A 80 7.08 2.86 -7.18
CA LEU A 80 8.04 3.02 -6.09
C LEU A 80 7.80 1.98 -4.99
N ALA A 81 6.55 1.72 -4.61
CA ALA A 81 6.22 0.67 -3.64
C ALA A 81 6.60 -0.72 -4.17
N ARG A 82 6.38 -0.98 -5.47
CA ARG A 82 6.80 -2.23 -6.13
C ARG A 82 8.32 -2.39 -6.09
N HIS A 83 9.09 -1.35 -6.38
CA HIS A 83 10.56 -1.34 -6.26
C HIS A 83 11.00 -1.70 -4.83
N CYS A 84 10.51 -0.96 -3.83
CA CYS A 84 10.84 -1.21 -2.42
C CYS A 84 10.48 -2.63 -1.99
N GLY A 85 9.32 -3.12 -2.42
CA GLY A 85 8.84 -4.47 -2.10
C GLY A 85 9.62 -5.58 -2.79
N GLN A 86 10.01 -5.39 -4.05
CA GLN A 86 10.81 -6.33 -4.84
C GLN A 86 12.23 -6.44 -4.29
N THR A 87 12.88 -5.31 -4.01
CA THR A 87 14.21 -5.29 -3.42
C THR A 87 14.19 -5.83 -1.99
N GLY A 88 13.13 -5.54 -1.23
CA GLY A 88 12.93 -6.03 0.12
C GLY A 88 13.93 -5.41 1.12
N GLY A 89 14.30 -6.19 2.14
CA GLY A 89 15.19 -5.72 3.20
C GLY A 89 14.58 -4.55 3.97
N VAL A 90 15.33 -3.44 4.06
CA VAL A 90 14.92 -2.25 4.82
C VAL A 90 14.05 -1.26 4.03
N LEU A 91 13.98 -1.40 2.70
CA LEU A 91 13.32 -0.41 1.83
C LEU A 91 11.82 -0.22 2.10
N PRO A 92 11.02 -1.27 2.40
CA PRO A 92 9.62 -1.08 2.76
C PRO A 92 9.44 -0.24 4.04
N ALA A 93 10.31 -0.42 5.04
CA ALA A 93 10.27 0.37 6.29
C ALA A 93 10.64 1.84 6.01
N ILE A 94 11.67 2.09 5.21
CA ILE A 94 12.07 3.43 4.76
C ILE A 94 10.91 4.12 4.02
N PHE A 95 10.32 3.42 3.05
CA PHE A 95 9.19 3.93 2.27
C PHE A 95 8.01 4.30 3.17
N ASN A 96 7.65 3.41 4.10
CA ASN A 96 6.53 3.64 5.03
C ASN A 96 6.79 4.85 5.93
N ALA A 97 7.95 4.90 6.57
CA ALA A 97 8.32 5.98 7.49
C ALA A 97 8.39 7.35 6.79
N ALA A 98 8.95 7.40 5.58
CA ALA A 98 8.95 8.62 4.77
C ALA A 98 7.53 9.05 4.36
N ASN A 99 6.67 8.08 4.01
CA ASN A 99 5.27 8.34 3.66
C ASN A 99 4.48 8.92 4.84
N GLU A 100 4.65 8.39 6.06
CA GLU A 100 4.00 8.93 7.26
C GLU A 100 4.32 10.41 7.47
N VAL A 101 5.61 10.79 7.39
CA VAL A 101 6.04 12.18 7.56
C VAL A 101 5.55 13.07 6.42
N ALA A 102 5.65 12.62 5.17
CA ALA A 102 5.24 13.39 4.00
C ALA A 102 3.72 13.65 3.99
N VAL A 103 2.92 12.62 4.29
CA VAL A 103 1.46 12.75 4.39
C VAL A 103 1.08 13.67 5.55
N ALA A 104 1.73 13.55 6.71
CA ALA A 104 1.50 14.46 7.83
C ALA A 104 1.83 15.92 7.46
N GLY A 105 2.91 16.14 6.70
CA GLY A 105 3.26 17.46 6.15
C GLY A 105 2.20 18.03 5.21
N PHE A 106 1.67 17.20 4.30
CA PHE A 106 0.58 17.59 3.40
C PHE A 106 -0.70 17.95 4.17
N ILE A 107 -1.12 17.11 5.11
CA ILE A 107 -2.30 17.35 5.95
C ILE A 107 -2.13 18.64 6.76
N ALA A 108 -0.92 18.93 7.24
CA ALA A 108 -0.60 20.17 7.96
C ALA A 108 -0.43 21.40 7.04
N GLY A 109 -0.65 21.28 5.74
CA GLY A 109 -0.52 22.38 4.78
C GLY A 109 0.92 22.84 4.53
N LYS A 110 1.92 22.04 4.90
CA LYS A 110 3.35 22.39 4.76
C LYS A 110 3.93 22.07 3.39
N ILE A 111 3.33 21.11 2.67
CA ILE A 111 3.73 20.72 1.32
C ILE A 111 2.49 20.48 0.46
N GLU A 112 2.64 20.57 -0.87
CA GLU A 112 1.59 20.19 -1.81
C GLU A 112 1.41 18.67 -1.91
N PHE A 113 0.23 18.23 -2.39
CA PHE A 113 -0.07 16.80 -2.57
C PHE A 113 0.97 16.08 -3.45
N LYS A 114 1.39 16.71 -4.55
CA LYS A 114 2.38 16.12 -5.48
C LYS A 114 3.77 15.97 -4.85
N SER A 115 4.08 16.75 -3.83
CA SER A 115 5.37 16.69 -3.13
C SER A 115 5.50 15.45 -2.25
N ILE A 116 4.39 14.79 -1.88
CA ILE A 116 4.43 13.56 -1.06
C ILE A 116 5.33 12.52 -1.72
N ILE A 117 5.06 12.18 -2.98
CA ILE A 117 5.83 11.14 -3.67
C ILE A 117 7.28 11.57 -3.93
N THR A 118 7.53 12.86 -4.17
CA THR A 118 8.88 13.40 -4.33
C THR A 118 9.70 13.22 -3.06
N VAL A 119 9.12 13.51 -1.89
CA VAL A 119 9.79 13.30 -0.59
C VAL A 119 10.11 11.82 -0.39
N ILE A 120 9.12 10.94 -0.58
CA ILE A 120 9.31 9.49 -0.39
C ILE A 120 10.41 8.95 -1.32
N ALA A 121 10.36 9.32 -2.61
CA ALA A 121 11.34 8.88 -3.61
C ALA A 121 12.77 9.33 -3.27
N ASN A 122 12.94 10.57 -2.80
CA ASN A 122 14.25 11.07 -2.39
C ASN A 122 14.79 10.30 -1.18
N VAL A 123 13.98 10.10 -0.15
CA VAL A 123 14.41 9.38 1.07
C VAL A 123 14.77 7.93 0.74
N VAL A 124 13.95 7.25 -0.06
CA VAL A 124 14.24 5.89 -0.56
C VAL A 124 15.57 5.88 -1.31
N SER A 125 15.76 6.75 -2.31
CA SER A 125 16.99 6.80 -3.11
C SER A 125 18.24 7.15 -2.29
N GLU A 126 18.11 7.92 -1.22
CA GLU A 126 19.23 8.31 -0.36
C GLU A 126 19.67 7.17 0.56
N LEU A 127 18.70 6.45 1.13
CA LEU A 127 18.93 5.39 2.10
C LEU A 127 19.20 4.03 1.45
N GLU A 128 18.69 3.78 0.25
CA GLU A 128 18.98 2.58 -0.52
C GLU A 128 20.49 2.39 -0.70
N LYS A 129 21.20 3.45 -1.07
CA LYS A 129 22.65 3.45 -1.32
C LYS A 129 23.51 3.06 -0.11
N ASN A 130 22.98 3.28 1.09
CA ASN A 130 23.70 3.07 2.35
C ASN A 130 23.08 1.96 3.20
N SER A 131 22.13 1.22 2.64
CA SER A 131 21.33 0.27 3.39
C SER A 131 22.13 -0.98 3.78
N VAL A 132 22.03 -1.38 5.05
CA VAL A 132 22.51 -2.67 5.53
C VAL A 132 21.62 -3.75 4.94
N SER A 133 22.22 -4.81 4.38
CA SER A 133 21.49 -5.83 3.62
C SER A 133 20.54 -6.70 4.46
N SER A 134 20.61 -6.67 5.79
CA SER A 134 19.81 -7.53 6.66
C SER A 134 19.41 -6.85 7.96
N LEU A 135 18.11 -6.88 8.26
CA LEU A 135 17.54 -6.58 9.57
C LEU A 135 17.80 -7.77 10.51
N ARG A 136 18.30 -7.52 11.72
CA ARG A 136 18.55 -8.56 12.73
C ARG A 136 17.38 -8.73 13.69
N ASP A 137 16.76 -7.61 14.06
CA ASP A 137 15.67 -7.54 15.02
C ASP A 137 14.79 -6.29 14.78
N LEU A 138 13.83 -6.06 15.67
CA LEU A 138 12.94 -4.91 15.61
C LEU A 138 13.65 -3.58 15.90
N ALA A 139 14.76 -3.57 16.64
CA ALA A 139 15.50 -2.36 16.93
C ALA A 139 16.16 -1.81 15.67
N ASP A 140 16.67 -2.70 14.79
CA ASP A 140 17.15 -2.30 13.46
C ASP A 140 16.05 -1.64 12.61
N VAL A 141 14.81 -2.17 12.68
CA VAL A 141 13.65 -1.57 11.98
C VAL A 141 13.36 -0.17 12.53
N SER A 142 13.27 -0.02 13.86
CA SER A 142 13.03 1.29 14.46
C SER A 142 14.13 2.29 14.14
N ALA A 143 15.40 1.86 14.12
CA ALA A 143 16.52 2.72 13.78
C ALA A 143 16.47 3.20 12.32
N ILE A 144 16.15 2.32 11.36
CA ILE A 144 16.06 2.73 9.95
C ILE A 144 14.85 3.63 9.69
N GLU A 145 13.72 3.37 10.37
CA GLU A 145 12.57 4.25 10.26
C GLU A 145 12.86 5.64 10.84
N GLU A 146 13.60 5.73 11.95
CA GLU A 146 13.98 7.03 12.53
C GLU A 146 14.88 7.84 11.59
N ASP A 147 15.87 7.23 10.96
CA ASP A 147 16.69 7.89 9.92
C ASP A 147 15.82 8.33 8.73
N ALA A 148 14.89 7.49 8.28
CA ALA A 148 13.96 7.84 7.21
C ALA A 148 13.05 9.02 7.59
N ARG A 149 12.53 9.06 8.84
CA ARG A 149 11.72 10.19 9.34
C ARG A 149 12.53 11.47 9.44
N ALA A 150 13.77 11.40 9.91
CA ALA A 150 14.68 12.54 9.99
C ALA A 150 14.97 13.13 8.60
N ARG A 151 15.27 12.29 7.61
CA ARG A 151 15.51 12.72 6.22
C ARG A 151 14.25 13.28 5.57
N ALA A 152 13.12 12.62 5.73
CA ALA A 152 11.84 13.13 5.23
C ALA A 152 11.57 14.53 5.80
N SER A 153 11.70 14.71 7.12
CA SER A 153 11.53 16.00 7.78
C SER A 153 12.46 17.08 7.22
N ALA A 154 13.72 16.74 6.94
CA ALA A 154 14.67 17.65 6.30
C ALA A 154 14.23 18.05 4.87
N HIS A 155 13.67 17.13 4.08
CA HIS A 155 13.09 17.47 2.78
C HIS A 155 11.87 18.37 2.90
N LEU A 156 10.97 18.12 3.86
CA LEU A 156 9.80 18.98 4.10
C LEU A 156 10.23 20.43 4.38
N LEU A 157 11.25 20.64 5.21
CA LEU A 157 11.76 21.97 5.52
C LEU A 157 12.29 22.72 4.30
N ARG A 158 12.84 22.02 3.30
CA ARG A 158 13.32 22.62 2.04
C ARG A 158 12.19 22.95 1.07
N LEU A 159 11.03 22.33 1.24
CA LEU A 159 9.83 22.52 0.41
C LEU A 159 8.81 23.46 1.06
N ALA A 160 9.03 23.85 2.31
CA ALA A 160 8.18 24.80 3.01
C ALA A 160 8.21 26.15 2.26
N PRO A 161 7.04 26.77 2.02
CA PRO A 161 6.92 28.04 1.31
C PRO A 161 7.56 29.22 2.05
#